data_AF-A0A7S4BXV6-F1
#
_entry.id   AF-A0A7S4BXV6-F1
#
_cell.length_a   1.000
_cell.length_b   1.000
_cell.length_c   1.000
_cell.angle_alpha   90.00
_cell.angle_beta   90.00
_cell.angle_gamma   90.00
#
_symmetry.space_group_name_H-M   'P 1'
#
loop_
_entity.id
_entity.type
_entity.pdbx_description
1 polymer ?
#
loop_
_entity_poly.entity_id
_entity_poly.type
_entity_poly.pdbx_seq_one_letter_code
_entity_poly.pdbx_strand_id
1 'polypeptide(L)'
;AAGRCAQVLHLRRSSGDRPMEVIVANVHLLFPHNAASGRIRVREAHKLLEYIDVYKRSLERPPPTVVCGDLNGDRVSVVRRHFSRLGWECTLERARPELTGDWVSHNTHIGEALGVDYVLLQNPSQLRPSVVPWTDMVFSEIAAELLKKGFTNPADAWDLFERFTGVRGSVDSGVLMAALRELGFGTGSTMATLTQKEVDYLVSSCDVDGSGDIDSCEWDVRFRRALERLNSVDCFQDVPYSDDDLVVRSATLYPSCLEIGRWPDDEEWDLSDHGIVTTVLERRP
;
A
#
# COMPACT_ATOMS: atom_id res chain seq x y z
N ALA A 1 -5.85 -8.38 18.39
CA ALA A 1 -6.28 -7.22 17.60
C ALA A 1 -7.25 -7.73 16.54
N ALA A 2 -8.55 -7.55 16.77
CA ALA A 2 -9.55 -7.77 15.74
C ALA A 2 -9.43 -6.64 14.68
N GLY A 3 -9.67 -6.96 13.41
CA GLY A 3 -10.14 -5.97 12.43
C GLY A 3 -9.10 -5.27 11.55
N ARG A 4 -8.15 -6.01 10.95
CA ARG A 4 -7.46 -5.50 9.75
C ARG A 4 -7.59 -6.54 8.65
N CYS A 5 -8.69 -6.43 7.91
CA CYS A 5 -9.10 -7.42 6.93
C CYS A 5 -9.13 -6.74 5.56
N ALA A 6 -8.35 -7.25 4.62
CA ALA A 6 -8.67 -7.10 3.22
C ALA A 6 -9.53 -8.31 2.83
N GLN A 7 -10.62 -8.08 2.09
CA GLN A 7 -11.35 -9.15 1.44
C GLN A 7 -11.00 -9.12 -0.04
N VAL A 8 -10.38 -10.19 -0.55
CA VAL A 8 -10.05 -10.32 -1.98
C VAL A 8 -10.99 -11.37 -2.59
N LEU A 9 -11.68 -10.97 -3.66
CA LEU A 9 -12.62 -11.80 -4.40
C LEU A 9 -12.17 -11.85 -5.86
N HIS A 10 -12.07 -13.05 -6.42
CA HIS A 10 -11.97 -13.24 -7.86
C HIS A 10 -13.37 -13.55 -8.39
N LEU A 11 -13.98 -12.58 -9.06
CA LEU A 11 -15.34 -12.67 -9.57
C LEU A 11 -15.32 -13.02 -11.05
N ARG A 12 -16.21 -13.93 -11.45
CA ARG A 12 -16.43 -14.31 -12.85
C ARG A 12 -17.88 -14.11 -13.23
N ARG A 13 -18.13 -13.35 -14.28
CA ARG A 13 -19.44 -13.25 -14.93
C ARG A 13 -19.46 -14.19 -16.12
N SER A 14 -20.31 -15.21 -16.05
CA SER A 14 -20.51 -16.19 -17.13
C SER A 14 -21.63 -15.81 -18.11
N SER A 15 -22.31 -14.67 -17.94
CA SER A 15 -23.39 -14.24 -18.82
C SER A 15 -22.89 -13.37 -20.00
N GLY A 16 -23.24 -13.79 -21.22
CA GLY A 16 -22.87 -13.17 -22.50
C GLY A 16 -21.96 -14.05 -23.37
N ASP A 17 -21.68 -13.62 -24.61
CA ASP A 17 -20.81 -14.35 -25.55
C ASP A 17 -19.33 -14.42 -25.14
N ARG A 18 -18.92 -13.57 -24.18
CA ARG A 18 -17.56 -13.58 -23.62
C ARG A 18 -17.62 -13.51 -22.09
N PRO A 19 -17.08 -14.51 -21.36
CA PRO A 19 -16.94 -14.41 -19.92
C PRO A 19 -16.04 -13.23 -19.55
N MET A 20 -16.27 -12.66 -18.38
CA MET A 20 -15.47 -11.56 -17.83
C MET A 20 -15.06 -11.89 -16.41
N GLU A 21 -13.81 -11.62 -16.10
CA GLU A 21 -13.23 -11.85 -14.77
C GLU A 21 -12.73 -10.51 -14.22
N VAL A 22 -12.82 -10.34 -12.90
CA VAL A 22 -12.31 -9.17 -12.19
C VAL A 22 -11.88 -9.59 -10.78
N ILE A 23 -10.73 -9.09 -10.34
CA ILE A 23 -10.34 -9.19 -8.93
C ILE A 23 -10.84 -7.95 -8.22
N VAL A 24 -11.55 -8.12 -7.11
CA VAL A 24 -12.03 -7.01 -6.27
C VAL A 24 -11.46 -7.20 -4.88
N ALA A 25 -10.80 -6.17 -4.36
CA ALA A 25 -10.30 -6.14 -3.00
C ALA A 25 -10.94 -4.99 -2.23
N ASN A 26 -11.63 -5.30 -1.12
CA ASN A 26 -12.12 -4.28 -0.19
C ASN A 26 -11.15 -4.13 0.99
N VAL A 27 -10.80 -2.89 1.35
CA VAL A 27 -9.89 -2.56 2.45
C VAL A 27 -10.47 -1.53 3.40
N HIS A 28 -9.99 -1.57 4.64
CA HIS A 28 -10.12 -0.49 5.60
C HIS A 28 -8.76 -0.36 6.30
N LEU A 29 -7.98 0.67 5.95
CA LEU A 29 -6.63 0.87 6.46
C LEU A 29 -6.63 1.56 7.82
N LEU A 30 -5.53 1.45 8.58
CA LEU A 30 -5.42 2.02 9.93
C LEU A 30 -5.82 3.51 10.01
N PHE A 31 -6.75 3.86 10.91
CA PHE A 31 -7.11 5.24 11.19
C PHE A 31 -5.89 6.11 11.60
N PRO A 32 -5.72 7.33 11.07
CA PRO A 32 -4.53 8.14 11.32
C PRO A 32 -4.55 8.80 12.70
N HIS A 33 -3.92 8.16 13.70
CA HIS A 33 -3.77 8.77 15.02
C HIS A 33 -2.60 9.79 15.10
N ASN A 34 -1.66 9.74 14.16
CA ASN A 34 -0.50 10.64 14.08
C ASN A 34 0.17 10.60 12.68
N ALA A 35 1.13 11.49 12.43
CA ALA A 35 1.87 11.55 11.16
C ALA A 35 2.56 10.23 10.77
N ALA A 36 2.98 9.45 11.77
CA ALA A 36 3.58 8.13 11.59
C ALA A 36 2.62 7.07 11.04
N SER A 37 1.32 7.25 11.23
CA SER A 37 0.29 6.32 10.77
C SER A 37 0.26 6.20 9.24
N GLY A 38 0.79 7.20 8.51
CA GLY A 38 0.89 7.16 7.05
C GLY A 38 1.80 6.03 6.53
N ARG A 39 2.97 5.80 7.16
CA ARG A 39 3.88 4.71 6.75
C ARG A 39 3.30 3.33 7.08
N ILE A 40 2.63 3.19 8.22
CA ILE A 40 1.97 1.94 8.60
C ILE A 40 0.91 1.57 7.56
N ARG A 41 0.08 2.53 7.15
CA ARG A 41 -0.92 2.30 6.10
C ARG A 41 -0.32 1.98 4.74
N VAL A 42 0.80 2.59 4.37
CA VAL A 42 1.53 2.22 3.14
C VAL A 42 1.97 0.76 3.22
N ARG A 43 2.51 0.32 4.37
CA ARG A 43 2.90 -1.09 4.58
C ARG A 43 1.71 -2.04 4.54
N GLU A 44 0.56 -1.65 5.10
CA GLU A 44 -0.69 -2.43 5.05
C GLU A 44 -1.21 -2.57 3.62
N ALA A 45 -1.30 -1.46 2.89
CA ALA A 45 -1.67 -1.46 1.48
C ALA A 45 -0.71 -2.32 0.66
N HIS A 46 0.60 -2.20 0.90
CA HIS A 46 1.60 -2.95 0.15
C HIS A 46 1.48 -4.46 0.33
N LYS A 47 1.18 -4.96 1.54
CA LYS A 47 0.92 -6.40 1.77
C LYS A 47 -0.22 -6.93 0.91
N LEU A 48 -1.31 -6.16 0.78
CA LEU A 48 -2.42 -6.52 -0.09
C LEU A 48 -1.99 -6.51 -1.57
N LEU A 49 -1.30 -5.46 -1.99
CA LEU A 49 -0.87 -5.31 -3.38
C LEU A 49 0.12 -6.41 -3.79
N GLU A 50 1.02 -6.80 -2.88
CA GLU A 50 1.92 -7.95 -3.07
C GLU A 50 1.13 -9.24 -3.24
N TYR A 51 0.15 -9.49 -2.36
CA TYR A 51 -0.72 -10.67 -2.47
C TYR A 51 -1.46 -10.72 -3.81
N ILE A 52 -2.04 -9.59 -4.24
CA ILE A 52 -2.73 -9.48 -5.53
C ILE A 52 -1.75 -9.75 -6.69
N ASP A 53 -0.56 -9.16 -6.67
CA ASP A 53 0.44 -9.36 -7.73
C ASP A 53 0.91 -10.82 -7.81
N VAL A 54 1.19 -11.46 -6.67
CA VAL A 54 1.53 -12.88 -6.61
C VAL A 54 0.38 -13.75 -7.13
N TYR A 55 -0.86 -13.45 -6.74
CA TYR A 55 -2.03 -14.17 -7.22
C TYR A 55 -2.22 -14.00 -8.73
N LYS A 56 -2.10 -12.79 -9.26
CA LYS A 56 -2.19 -12.50 -10.70
C LYS A 56 -1.14 -13.29 -11.49
N ARG A 57 0.11 -13.37 -11.02
CA ARG A 57 1.16 -14.18 -11.67
C ARG A 57 0.85 -15.68 -11.73
N SER A 58 -0.04 -16.18 -10.88
CA SER A 58 -0.51 -17.57 -10.93
C SER A 58 -1.60 -17.82 -11.97
N LEU A 59 -2.16 -16.76 -12.57
CA LEU A 59 -3.21 -16.84 -13.57
C LEU A 59 -2.62 -16.79 -14.98
N GLU A 60 -3.16 -17.60 -15.89
CA GLU A 60 -2.79 -17.57 -17.31
C GLU A 60 -3.17 -16.24 -17.97
N ARG A 61 -4.31 -15.67 -17.55
CA ARG A 61 -4.82 -14.38 -18.03
C ARG A 61 -5.24 -13.52 -16.83
N PRO A 62 -4.32 -12.70 -16.29
CA PRO A 62 -4.64 -11.81 -15.18
C PRO A 62 -5.77 -10.84 -15.55
N PRO A 63 -6.89 -10.79 -14.80
CA PRO A 63 -7.97 -9.87 -15.09
C PRO A 63 -7.67 -8.45 -14.55
N PRO A 64 -8.45 -7.45 -14.97
CA PRO A 64 -8.53 -6.16 -14.28
C PRO A 64 -8.74 -6.33 -12.78
N THR A 65 -8.16 -5.42 -12.00
CA THR A 65 -8.26 -5.44 -10.55
C THR A 65 -8.81 -4.12 -10.04
N VAL A 66 -9.73 -4.22 -9.08
CA VAL A 66 -10.32 -3.10 -8.36
C VAL A 66 -9.94 -3.21 -6.89
N VAL A 67 -9.40 -2.13 -6.31
CA VAL A 67 -9.23 -1.98 -4.86
C VAL A 67 -10.18 -0.89 -4.40
N CYS A 68 -11.04 -1.17 -3.42
CA CYS A 68 -12.00 -0.22 -2.89
C CYS A 68 -12.01 -0.17 -1.36
N GLY A 69 -12.61 0.89 -0.82
CA GLY A 69 -12.84 1.07 0.61
C GLY A 69 -12.07 2.24 1.20
N ASP A 70 -12.00 2.26 2.53
CA ASP A 70 -11.43 3.36 3.32
C ASP A 70 -9.90 3.25 3.39
N LEU A 71 -9.21 4.16 2.70
CA LEU A 71 -7.74 4.27 2.74
C LEU A 71 -7.25 5.11 3.93
N ASN A 72 -8.18 5.74 4.65
CA ASN A 72 -7.99 6.62 5.79
C ASN A 72 -7.06 7.81 5.47
N GLY A 73 -6.92 8.15 4.18
CA GLY A 73 -5.96 9.11 3.67
C GLY A 73 -6.48 9.77 2.41
N ASP A 74 -6.41 11.10 2.40
CA ASP A 74 -6.86 11.94 1.32
C ASP A 74 -6.08 11.74 0.00
N ARG A 75 -6.47 12.54 -1.01
CA ARG A 75 -5.90 12.51 -2.35
C ARG A 75 -4.39 12.76 -2.39
N VAL A 76 -3.84 13.55 -1.47
CA VAL A 76 -2.41 13.90 -1.42
C VAL A 76 -1.61 13.02 -0.45
N SER A 77 -2.30 12.14 0.28
CA SER A 77 -1.73 11.23 1.26
C SER A 77 -0.63 10.34 0.68
N VAL A 78 0.30 9.91 1.55
CA VAL A 78 1.35 8.95 1.18
C VAL A 78 0.78 7.62 0.66
N VAL A 79 -0.40 7.22 1.15
CA VAL A 79 -1.10 6.02 0.72
C VAL A 79 -1.59 6.19 -0.71
N ARG A 80 -2.31 7.27 -1.03
CA ARG A 80 -2.75 7.52 -2.42
C ARG A 80 -1.56 7.64 -3.36
N ARG A 81 -0.51 8.37 -2.98
CA ARG A 81 0.72 8.44 -3.79
C ARG A 81 1.36 7.07 -4.02
N HIS A 82 1.32 6.16 -3.04
CA HIS A 82 1.83 4.80 -3.19
C HIS A 82 1.06 4.01 -4.25
N PHE A 83 -0.28 3.98 -4.15
CA PHE A 83 -1.14 3.36 -5.15
C PHE A 83 -0.93 3.97 -6.55
N SER A 84 -0.91 5.31 -6.69
CA SER A 84 -0.67 5.95 -7.99
C SER A 84 0.67 5.57 -8.62
N ARG A 85 1.74 5.50 -7.81
CA ARG A 85 3.06 5.08 -8.28
C ARG A 85 3.06 3.65 -8.81
N LEU A 86 2.23 2.79 -8.24
CA LEU A 86 2.04 1.40 -8.68
C LEU A 86 1.02 1.27 -9.82
N GLY A 87 0.60 2.38 -10.43
CA GLY A 87 -0.31 2.37 -11.58
C GLY A 87 -1.79 2.19 -11.22
N TRP A 88 -2.22 2.52 -10.01
CA TRP A 88 -3.64 2.49 -9.66
C TRP A 88 -4.31 3.84 -9.90
N GLU A 89 -5.38 3.83 -10.68
CA GLU A 89 -6.16 5.02 -11.06
C GLU A 89 -7.41 5.16 -10.18
N CYS A 90 -7.69 6.37 -9.69
CA CYS A 90 -8.94 6.65 -8.98
C CYS A 90 -10.09 6.81 -9.98
N THR A 91 -11.13 5.99 -9.84
CA THR A 91 -12.26 5.98 -10.79
C THR A 91 -13.12 7.24 -10.68
N LEU A 92 -13.28 7.78 -9.46
CA LEU A 92 -13.99 9.04 -9.24
C LEU A 92 -13.29 10.21 -9.94
N GLU A 93 -11.99 10.37 -9.71
CA GLU A 93 -11.17 11.41 -10.35
C GLU A 93 -11.14 11.25 -11.89
N ARG A 94 -11.16 10.01 -12.38
CA ARG A 94 -11.17 9.71 -13.82
C ARG A 94 -12.49 10.09 -14.49
N ALA A 95 -13.62 9.82 -13.83
CA ALA A 95 -14.96 10.07 -14.35
C ALA A 95 -15.39 11.52 -14.16
N ARG A 96 -14.91 12.17 -13.08
CA ARG A 96 -15.32 13.50 -12.63
C ARG A 96 -14.11 14.42 -12.45
N PRO A 97 -13.33 14.70 -13.52
CA PRO A 97 -12.13 15.53 -13.42
C PRO A 97 -12.41 16.98 -12.98
N GLU A 98 -13.66 17.43 -13.08
CA GLU A 98 -14.14 18.73 -12.60
C GLU A 98 -14.34 18.78 -11.09
N LEU A 99 -14.32 17.64 -10.39
CA LEU A 99 -14.17 17.59 -8.93
C LEU A 99 -12.71 17.96 -8.60
N THR A 100 -12.41 19.25 -8.77
CA THR A 100 -11.10 19.85 -8.55
C THR A 100 -10.84 20.14 -7.07
N GLY A 101 -11.80 19.86 -6.18
CA GLY A 101 -11.77 20.16 -4.75
C GLY A 101 -11.98 18.97 -3.81
N ASP A 102 -12.00 19.29 -2.52
CA ASP A 102 -12.08 18.41 -1.34
C ASP A 102 -13.43 17.70 -1.22
N TRP A 103 -13.76 16.82 -2.17
CA TRP A 103 -14.88 15.90 -1.97
C TRP A 103 -14.67 15.13 -0.66
N VAL A 104 -15.76 14.87 0.04
CA VAL A 104 -15.72 14.19 1.34
C VAL A 104 -16.44 12.86 1.23
N SER A 105 -16.02 11.88 2.01
CA SER A 105 -16.63 10.55 2.06
C SER A 105 -16.71 9.98 3.46
N HIS A 106 -16.05 10.60 4.44
CA HIS A 106 -16.07 10.18 5.83
C HIS A 106 -16.20 11.40 6.73
N ASN A 107 -17.13 11.37 7.68
CA ASN A 107 -17.11 12.25 8.84
C ASN A 107 -16.48 11.52 10.02
N THR A 108 -15.25 11.90 10.34
CA THR A 108 -14.50 11.24 11.40
C THR A 108 -15.18 11.42 12.75
N HIS A 109 -14.85 10.54 13.69
CA HIS A 109 -15.32 10.63 15.08
C HIS A 109 -14.90 11.93 15.82
N ILE A 110 -13.98 12.71 15.25
CA ILE A 110 -13.58 14.04 15.76
C ILE A 110 -14.27 15.20 15.02
N GLY A 111 -15.19 14.92 14.10
CA GLY A 111 -16.01 15.91 13.37
C GLY A 111 -15.36 16.49 12.12
N GLU A 112 -14.31 15.86 11.59
CA GLU A 112 -13.68 16.26 10.33
C GLU A 112 -14.27 15.51 9.14
N ALA A 113 -14.70 16.23 8.11
CA ALA A 113 -15.17 15.66 6.85
C ALA A 113 -14.00 15.51 5.87
N LEU A 114 -13.69 14.29 5.44
CA LEU A 114 -12.52 13.96 4.64
C LEU A 114 -12.86 13.02 3.48
N GLY A 115 -12.17 13.17 2.35
CA GLY A 115 -12.27 12.26 1.19
C GLY A 115 -11.29 11.10 1.31
N VAL A 116 -11.72 9.98 1.91
CA VAL A 116 -10.84 8.85 2.26
C VAL A 116 -11.26 7.51 1.67
N ASP A 117 -12.47 7.43 1.11
CA ASP A 117 -13.01 6.24 0.46
C ASP A 117 -12.74 6.30 -1.04
N TYR A 118 -12.15 5.24 -1.57
CA TYR A 118 -11.74 5.18 -2.96
C TYR A 118 -12.27 3.92 -3.64
N VAL A 119 -12.43 4.03 -4.97
CA VAL A 119 -12.45 2.90 -5.88
C VAL A 119 -11.30 3.11 -6.85
N LEU A 120 -10.33 2.20 -6.81
CA LEU A 120 -9.10 2.26 -7.59
C LEU A 120 -9.11 1.12 -8.62
N LEU A 121 -8.76 1.42 -9.86
CA LEU A 121 -8.69 0.47 -10.97
C LEU A 121 -7.24 0.29 -11.43
N GLN A 122 -6.89 -0.94 -11.76
CA GLN A 122 -5.68 -1.28 -12.49
C GLN A 122 -5.99 -2.33 -13.56
N ASN A 123 -5.65 -2.01 -14.81
CA ASN A 123 -5.85 -2.91 -15.93
C ASN A 123 -4.60 -3.76 -16.21
N PRO A 124 -4.75 -5.01 -16.69
CA PRO A 124 -3.62 -5.89 -16.93
C PRO A 124 -2.75 -5.44 -18.12
N SER A 125 -3.31 -4.68 -19.08
CA SER A 125 -2.52 -4.10 -20.18
C SER A 125 -1.73 -2.85 -19.78
N GLN A 126 -1.90 -2.34 -18.57
CA GLN A 126 -1.27 -1.10 -18.16
C GLN A 126 0.21 -1.31 -17.80
N LEU A 127 1.09 -0.47 -18.34
CA LEU A 127 2.49 -0.43 -17.91
C LEU A 127 2.57 0.16 -16.50
N ARG A 128 3.14 -0.61 -15.56
CA ARG A 128 3.25 -0.24 -14.15
C ARG A 128 4.50 -0.83 -13.50
N PRO A 129 4.98 -0.27 -12.38
CA PRO A 129 6.01 -0.93 -11.58
C PRO A 129 5.54 -2.26 -11.00
N SER A 130 6.47 -3.21 -10.84
CA SER A 130 6.24 -4.41 -10.03
C SER A 130 6.08 -4.07 -8.57
N VAL A 131 5.12 -4.72 -7.91
CA VAL A 131 5.11 -4.77 -6.44
C VAL A 131 6.23 -5.71 -6.02
N VAL A 132 7.17 -5.20 -5.22
CA VAL A 132 8.26 -5.98 -4.64
C VAL A 132 7.77 -6.72 -3.40
N PRO A 133 8.47 -7.75 -2.90
CA PRO A 133 8.15 -8.34 -1.61
C PRO A 133 8.08 -7.30 -0.51
N TRP A 134 7.14 -7.43 0.43
CA TRP A 134 6.97 -6.44 1.51
C TRP A 134 8.25 -6.23 2.32
N THR A 135 9.02 -7.29 2.55
CA THR A 135 10.31 -7.17 3.25
C THR A 135 11.28 -6.32 2.44
N ASP A 136 11.35 -6.49 1.11
CA ASP A 136 12.20 -5.68 0.22
C ASP A 136 11.83 -4.20 0.30
N MET A 137 10.53 -3.89 0.30
CA MET A 137 10.06 -2.52 0.46
C MET A 137 10.53 -1.93 1.81
N VAL A 138 10.40 -2.68 2.91
CA VAL A 138 10.84 -2.20 4.23
C VAL A 138 12.36 -2.03 4.30
N PHE A 139 13.15 -2.92 3.70
CA PHE A 139 14.60 -2.72 3.60
C PHE A 139 14.97 -1.50 2.75
N SER A 140 14.23 -1.20 1.69
CA SER A 140 14.38 0.06 0.94
C SER A 140 14.02 1.29 1.77
N GLU A 141 13.02 1.23 2.65
CA GLU A 141 12.74 2.31 3.62
C GLU A 141 13.88 2.50 4.62
N ILE A 142 14.41 1.40 5.18
CA ILE A 142 15.55 1.41 6.10
C ILE A 142 16.77 2.03 5.40
N ALA A 143 17.08 1.59 4.18
CA ALA A 143 18.18 2.13 3.39
C ALA A 143 18.01 3.62 3.11
N ALA A 144 16.79 4.06 2.76
CA ALA A 144 16.51 5.48 2.54
C ALA A 144 16.74 6.33 3.80
N GLU A 145 16.39 5.84 4.99
CA GLU A 145 16.66 6.56 6.25
C GLU A 145 18.15 6.55 6.62
N LEU A 146 18.87 5.46 6.37
CA LEU A 146 20.32 5.38 6.56
C LEU A 146 21.08 6.34 5.62
N LEU A 147 20.67 6.43 4.35
CA LEU A 147 21.22 7.39 3.39
C LEU A 147 21.04 8.85 3.86
N LYS A 148 19.87 9.21 4.38
CA LYS A 148 19.62 10.56 4.93
C LYS A 148 20.54 10.90 6.11
N LYS A 149 21.00 9.88 6.85
CA LYS A 149 21.95 10.02 7.96
C LYS A 149 23.42 9.94 7.51
N GLY A 150 23.68 9.78 6.21
CA GLY A 150 25.03 9.77 5.62
C GLY A 150 25.65 8.38 5.45
N PHE A 151 24.92 7.30 5.72
CA PHE A 151 25.41 5.93 5.57
C PHE A 151 25.16 5.44 4.14
N THR A 152 26.20 5.50 3.30
CA THR A 152 26.10 5.21 1.85
C THR A 152 26.63 3.84 1.46
N ASN A 153 27.34 3.15 2.34
CA ASN A 153 27.83 1.78 2.12
C ASN A 153 27.34 0.83 3.22
N PRO A 154 27.26 -0.48 2.92
CA PRO A 154 26.71 -1.46 3.86
C PRO A 154 27.51 -1.59 5.17
N ALA A 155 28.84 -1.47 5.10
CA ALA A 155 29.71 -1.64 6.28
C ALA A 155 29.49 -0.55 7.32
N ASP A 156 29.45 0.72 6.90
CA ASP A 156 29.18 1.83 7.83
C ASP A 156 27.76 1.74 8.43
N ALA A 157 26.79 1.26 7.65
CA ALA A 157 25.43 1.02 8.13
C ALA A 157 25.36 -0.16 9.11
N TRP A 158 26.19 -1.20 8.91
CA TRP A 158 26.31 -2.34 9.82
C TRP A 158 26.95 -1.92 11.15
N ASP A 159 28.04 -1.17 11.10
CA ASP A 159 28.72 -0.61 12.27
C ASP A 159 27.76 0.22 13.15
N LEU A 160 26.77 0.87 12.53
CA LEU A 160 25.74 1.60 13.26
C LEU A 160 24.87 0.67 14.11
N PHE A 161 24.47 -0.49 13.57
CA PHE A 161 23.71 -1.48 14.33
C PHE A 161 24.52 -2.05 15.49
N GLU A 162 25.80 -2.33 15.29
CA GLU A 162 26.69 -2.75 16.39
C GLU A 162 26.81 -1.65 17.46
N ARG A 163 26.85 -0.37 17.08
CA ARG A 163 26.89 0.76 18.02
C ARG A 163 25.60 0.96 18.78
N PHE A 164 24.44 0.81 18.13
CA PHE A 164 23.14 0.98 18.79
C PHE A 164 22.85 -0.11 19.82
N THR A 165 23.44 -1.28 19.65
CA THR A 165 23.05 -2.48 20.40
C THR A 165 24.17 -3.03 21.28
N GLY A 166 25.43 -2.70 20.98
CA GLY A 166 26.61 -3.25 21.65
C GLY A 166 26.92 -4.70 21.27
N VAL A 167 26.15 -5.29 20.35
CA VAL A 167 26.32 -6.67 19.87
C VAL A 167 27.13 -6.65 18.57
N ARG A 168 28.04 -7.62 18.40
CA ARG A 168 28.90 -7.74 17.21
C ARG A 168 28.66 -9.05 16.48
N GLY A 169 28.85 -9.03 15.17
CA GLY A 169 28.89 -10.23 14.33
C GLY A 169 27.53 -10.68 13.78
N SER A 170 26.50 -10.81 14.64
CA SER A 170 25.14 -11.15 14.21
C SER A 170 24.09 -10.28 14.91
N VAL A 171 22.95 -10.10 14.24
CA VAL A 171 21.83 -9.25 14.68
C VAL A 171 20.56 -10.08 14.71
N ASP A 172 20.11 -10.43 15.91
CA ASP A 172 18.81 -11.07 16.13
C ASP A 172 17.65 -10.08 15.97
N SER A 173 16.41 -10.59 16.08
CA SER A 173 15.19 -9.76 15.93
C SER A 173 15.02 -8.69 17.02
N GLY A 174 15.56 -8.91 18.23
CA GLY A 174 15.53 -7.94 19.32
C GLY A 174 16.54 -6.81 19.10
N VAL A 175 17.75 -7.16 18.68
CA VAL A 175 18.83 -6.24 18.30
C VAL A 175 18.39 -5.39 17.11
N LEU A 176 17.80 -6.00 16.07
CA LEU A 176 17.26 -5.27 14.92
C LEU A 176 16.13 -4.31 15.34
N MET A 177 15.20 -4.76 16.18
CA MET A 177 14.12 -3.90 16.71
C MET A 177 14.68 -2.70 17.47
N ALA A 178 15.72 -2.89 18.29
CA ALA A 178 16.38 -1.79 19.02
C ALA A 178 17.03 -0.78 18.07
N ALA A 179 17.78 -1.26 17.08
CA ALA A 179 18.37 -0.39 16.06
C ALA A 179 17.31 0.36 15.23
N LEU A 180 16.23 -0.32 14.85
CA LEU A 180 15.11 0.27 14.11
C LEU A 180 14.42 1.38 14.92
N ARG A 181 14.36 1.27 16.26
CA ARG A 181 13.86 2.35 17.13
C ARG A 181 14.71 3.62 17.00
N GLU A 182 16.03 3.48 17.00
CA GLU A 182 16.96 4.61 16.82
C GLU A 182 16.89 5.22 15.41
N LEU A 183 16.49 4.43 14.41
CA LEU A 183 16.21 4.89 13.05
C LEU A 183 14.80 5.48 12.86
N GLY A 184 13.96 5.53 13.91
CA GLY A 184 12.61 6.10 13.86
C GLY A 184 11.51 5.14 13.40
N PHE A 185 11.77 3.83 13.42
CA PHE A 185 10.81 2.75 13.13
C PHE A 185 10.20 2.15 14.43
N GLY A 186 10.46 2.78 15.58
CA GLY A 186 10.20 2.29 16.94
C GLY A 186 8.86 2.65 17.58
N THR A 187 8.49 1.93 18.65
CA THR A 187 7.26 2.10 19.44
C THR A 187 7.25 3.35 20.30
N GLY A 188 6.45 4.32 19.91
CA GLY A 188 6.11 5.54 20.64
C GLY A 188 4.97 6.26 19.91
N SER A 189 4.15 7.02 20.64
CA SER A 189 2.88 7.64 20.17
C SER A 189 3.00 8.64 19.01
N THR A 190 4.17 8.75 18.38
CA THR A 190 4.49 9.67 17.30
C THR A 190 5.26 9.03 16.13
N MET A 191 5.65 7.74 16.19
CA MET A 191 6.57 7.12 15.21
C MET A 191 6.02 5.82 14.58
N ALA A 192 6.39 5.58 13.31
CA ALA A 192 5.77 4.58 12.44
C ALA A 192 6.31 3.18 12.70
N THR A 193 5.59 2.41 13.50
CA THR A 193 6.09 1.17 14.10
C THR A 193 6.07 -0.03 13.18
N LEU A 194 7.15 -0.80 13.21
CA LEU A 194 7.12 -2.22 12.88
C LEU A 194 6.75 -3.00 14.15
N THR A 195 5.89 -4.01 14.02
CA THR A 195 5.59 -4.94 15.11
C THR A 195 6.72 -5.95 15.30
N GLN A 196 6.81 -6.62 16.46
CA GLN A 196 7.82 -7.66 16.65
C GLN A 196 7.73 -8.75 15.57
N LYS A 197 6.52 -9.23 15.26
CA LYS A 197 6.29 -10.23 14.19
C LYS A 197 6.79 -9.77 12.82
N GLU A 198 6.67 -8.48 12.54
CA GLU A 198 7.18 -7.89 11.30
C GLU A 198 8.71 -7.85 11.29
N VAL A 199 9.35 -7.54 12.42
CA VAL A 199 10.80 -7.60 12.55
C VAL A 199 11.31 -9.04 12.46
N ASP A 200 10.65 -9.99 13.12
CA ASP A 200 10.96 -11.42 13.01
C ASP A 200 10.87 -11.89 11.54
N TYR A 201 9.87 -11.38 10.80
CA TYR A 201 9.73 -11.66 9.37
C TYR A 201 10.84 -11.00 8.53
N LEU A 202 11.32 -9.81 8.90
CA LEU A 202 12.47 -9.19 8.23
C LEU A 202 13.75 -10.01 8.43
N VAL A 203 14.03 -10.44 9.67
CA VAL A 203 15.19 -11.28 9.99
C VAL A 203 15.14 -12.58 9.21
N SER A 204 14.04 -13.33 9.31
CA SER A 204 13.90 -14.59 8.56
C SER A 204 13.93 -14.43 7.03
N SER A 205 13.60 -13.25 6.49
CA SER A 205 13.76 -12.99 5.05
C SER A 205 15.18 -12.66 4.61
N CYS A 206 16.07 -12.37 5.57
CA CYS A 206 17.46 -11.97 5.33
C CYS A 206 18.44 -13.09 5.72
N ASP A 207 18.08 -13.92 6.69
CA ASP A 207 18.81 -15.11 7.14
C ASP A 207 18.80 -16.20 6.05
N VAL A 208 19.89 -16.28 5.29
CA VAL A 208 20.08 -17.22 4.18
C VAL A 208 20.65 -18.55 4.67
N ASP A 209 21.50 -18.51 5.72
CA ASP A 209 22.18 -19.71 6.22
C ASP A 209 21.38 -20.47 7.30
N GLY A 210 20.28 -19.89 7.77
CA GLY A 210 19.38 -20.48 8.74
C GLY A 210 19.91 -20.39 10.18
N SER A 211 20.81 -19.47 10.45
CA SER A 211 21.38 -19.23 11.78
C SER A 211 20.37 -18.63 12.77
N GLY A 212 19.30 -18.01 12.27
CA GLY A 212 18.28 -17.30 13.04
C GLY A 212 18.56 -15.81 13.24
N ASP A 213 19.73 -15.34 12.79
CA ASP A 213 20.19 -13.96 12.91
C ASP A 213 20.53 -13.39 11.52
N ILE A 214 20.69 -12.07 11.43
CA ILE A 214 21.31 -11.44 10.26
C ILE A 214 22.81 -11.30 10.51
N ASP A 215 23.66 -11.73 9.58
CA ASP A 215 25.10 -11.44 9.62
C ASP A 215 25.51 -10.27 8.70
N SER A 216 26.78 -9.86 8.78
CA SER A 216 27.29 -8.74 7.98
C SER A 216 27.28 -9.01 6.47
N CYS A 217 27.43 -10.26 6.02
CA CYS A 217 27.37 -10.64 4.62
C CYS A 217 25.93 -10.60 4.09
N GLU A 218 24.98 -11.10 4.87
CA GLU A 218 23.56 -11.07 4.56
C GLU A 218 23.02 -9.64 4.49
N TRP A 219 23.37 -8.83 5.49
CA TRP A 219 23.07 -7.40 5.51
C TRP A 219 23.64 -6.70 4.28
N ASP A 220 24.88 -6.99 3.93
CA ASP A 220 25.57 -6.38 2.81
C ASP A 220 24.88 -6.68 1.47
N VAL A 221 24.44 -7.92 1.24
CA VAL A 221 23.60 -8.26 0.07
C VAL A 221 22.26 -7.54 0.12
N ARG A 222 21.60 -7.54 1.28
CA ARG A 222 20.27 -6.96 1.46
C ARG A 222 20.27 -5.45 1.22
N PHE A 223 21.24 -4.75 1.79
CA PHE A 223 21.39 -3.31 1.71
C PHE A 223 21.74 -2.85 0.29
N ARG A 224 22.67 -3.53 -0.41
CA ARG A 224 22.97 -3.18 -1.80
C ARG A 224 21.74 -3.31 -2.71
N ARG A 225 20.99 -4.40 -2.59
CA ARG A 225 19.72 -4.57 -3.34
C ARG A 225 18.72 -3.47 -2.99
N ALA A 226 18.64 -3.06 -1.71
CA ALA A 226 17.78 -1.97 -1.30
C ALA A 226 18.18 -0.63 -1.96
N LEU A 227 19.49 -0.33 -2.05
CA LEU A 227 20.02 0.84 -2.75
C LEU A 227 19.76 0.81 -4.26
N GLU A 228 19.91 -0.35 -4.89
CA GLU A 228 19.60 -0.54 -6.32
C GLU A 228 18.13 -0.23 -6.61
N ARG A 229 17.21 -0.73 -5.77
CA ARG A 229 15.76 -0.45 -5.89
C ARG A 229 15.38 1.01 -5.65
N LEU A 230 16.16 1.75 -4.86
CA LEU A 230 15.92 3.19 -4.69
C LEU A 230 16.24 3.98 -5.97
N ASN A 231 17.08 3.43 -6.85
CA ASN A 231 17.54 4.07 -8.08
C ASN A 231 16.92 3.49 -9.36
N SER A 232 16.19 2.36 -9.26
CA SER A 232 15.61 1.65 -10.39
C SER A 232 14.13 1.38 -10.18
N VAL A 233 13.37 1.46 -11.27
CA VAL A 233 11.94 1.12 -11.27
C VAL A 233 11.71 0.17 -12.43
N ASP A 234 11.52 -1.11 -12.11
CA ASP A 234 11.19 -2.12 -13.10
C ASP A 234 9.69 -2.06 -13.42
N CYS A 235 9.38 -1.58 -14.62
CA CYS A 235 8.03 -1.51 -15.15
C CYS A 235 7.72 -2.74 -16.00
N PHE A 236 6.49 -3.23 -15.90
CA PHE A 236 5.97 -4.35 -16.67
C PHE A 236 4.48 -4.16 -16.97
N GLN A 237 3.95 -4.98 -17.86
CA GLN A 237 2.52 -5.15 -18.08
C GLN A 237 2.18 -6.59 -17.69
N ASP A 238 1.02 -6.82 -17.07
CA ASP A 238 0.58 -8.19 -16.76
C ASP A 238 0.32 -8.97 -18.06
N VAL A 239 -0.20 -8.28 -19.08
CA VAL A 239 -0.29 -8.76 -20.47
C VAL A 239 0.00 -7.61 -21.45
N PRO A 240 0.61 -7.85 -22.63
CA PRO A 240 0.88 -6.75 -23.58
C PRO A 240 -0.39 -6.09 -24.15
N TYR A 241 -1.46 -6.87 -24.29
CA TYR A 241 -2.77 -6.45 -24.79
C TYR A 241 -3.87 -7.25 -24.10
N SER A 242 -5.00 -6.62 -23.82
CA SER A 242 -6.13 -7.23 -23.12
C SER A 242 -7.46 -6.72 -23.69
N ASP A 243 -8.27 -7.66 -24.20
CA ASP A 243 -9.68 -7.44 -24.55
C ASP A 243 -10.60 -7.38 -23.32
N ASP A 244 -10.03 -7.57 -22.13
CA ASP A 244 -10.74 -7.62 -20.86
C ASP A 244 -10.53 -6.35 -20.02
N ASP A 245 -9.70 -5.41 -20.49
CA ASP A 245 -9.50 -4.12 -19.83
C ASP A 245 -10.84 -3.40 -19.57
N LEU A 246 -10.93 -2.74 -18.42
CA LEU A 246 -12.08 -1.95 -18.03
C LEU A 246 -11.83 -0.46 -18.26
N VAL A 247 -12.89 0.25 -18.60
CA VAL A 247 -12.95 1.71 -18.63
C VAL A 247 -13.99 2.20 -17.64
N VAL A 248 -13.74 3.37 -17.07
CA VAL A 248 -14.67 4.02 -16.14
C VAL A 248 -15.75 4.72 -16.95
N ARG A 249 -16.99 4.22 -16.87
CA ARG A 249 -18.14 4.84 -17.52
C ARG A 249 -18.69 6.00 -16.69
N SER A 250 -18.81 5.80 -15.39
CA SER A 250 -19.24 6.84 -14.45
C SER A 250 -18.78 6.52 -13.03
N ALA A 251 -18.67 7.55 -12.20
CA ALA A 251 -18.49 7.41 -10.76
C ALA A 251 -19.15 8.60 -10.04
N THR A 252 -19.72 8.34 -8.87
CA THR A 252 -20.51 9.32 -8.09
C THR A 252 -20.33 9.09 -6.59
N LEU A 253 -20.51 10.15 -5.80
CA LEU A 253 -20.68 10.05 -4.35
C LEU A 253 -22.16 10.22 -3.98
N TYR A 254 -22.62 9.43 -3.01
CA TYR A 254 -23.95 9.58 -2.42
C TYR A 254 -23.85 9.73 -0.91
N PRO A 255 -24.52 10.75 -0.31
CA PRO A 255 -25.34 11.77 -0.98
C PRO A 255 -24.55 12.74 -1.86
N SER A 256 -25.21 13.43 -2.80
CA SER A 256 -24.52 14.27 -3.79
C SER A 256 -23.83 15.51 -3.19
N CYS A 257 -24.19 15.91 -1.97
CA CYS A 257 -23.50 17.00 -1.25
C CYS A 257 -22.03 16.66 -0.92
N LEU A 258 -21.69 15.37 -0.86
CA LEU A 258 -20.33 14.89 -0.67
C LEU A 258 -19.39 15.30 -1.81
N GLU A 259 -19.91 15.35 -3.05
CA GLU A 259 -19.14 15.75 -4.24
C GLU A 259 -18.70 17.23 -4.18
N ILE A 260 -19.42 18.05 -3.42
CA ILE A 260 -19.11 19.48 -3.22
C ILE A 260 -18.41 19.74 -1.87
N GLY A 261 -17.91 18.70 -1.21
CA GLY A 261 -17.11 18.81 0.01
C GLY A 261 -17.92 19.10 1.28
N ARG A 262 -19.23 18.84 1.27
CA ARG A 262 -20.11 19.03 2.43
C ARG A 262 -20.53 17.68 2.99
N TRP A 263 -20.37 17.51 4.30
CA TRP A 263 -21.00 16.38 5.00
C TRP A 263 -22.52 16.59 5.13
N PRO A 264 -23.36 15.60 4.79
CA PRO A 264 -24.80 15.67 4.96
C PRO A 264 -25.20 15.85 6.43
N ASP A 265 -26.36 16.47 6.67
CA ASP A 265 -26.98 16.46 8.00
C ASP A 265 -27.74 15.15 8.26
N ASP A 266 -28.24 14.98 9.50
CA ASP A 266 -28.95 13.77 9.92
C ASP A 266 -30.27 13.54 9.14
N GLU A 267 -30.83 14.56 8.47
CA GLU A 267 -32.02 14.39 7.62
C GLU A 267 -31.65 13.88 6.22
N GLU A 268 -30.45 14.22 5.74
CA GLU A 268 -29.91 13.80 4.45
C GLU A 268 -29.21 12.44 4.50
N TRP A 269 -28.60 12.08 5.63
CA TRP A 269 -27.82 10.84 5.80
C TRP A 269 -27.61 10.46 7.28
N ASP A 270 -28.28 9.40 7.72
CA ASP A 270 -28.20 8.87 9.10
C ASP A 270 -27.65 7.43 9.17
N LEU A 271 -27.26 6.86 8.03
CA LEU A 271 -26.93 5.43 7.91
C LEU A 271 -25.54 5.10 8.45
N SER A 272 -24.58 6.00 8.26
CA SER A 272 -23.16 5.73 8.47
C SER A 272 -22.38 7.03 8.62
N ASP A 273 -21.20 6.97 9.22
CA ASP A 273 -20.22 8.05 9.15
C ASP A 273 -19.46 8.08 7.81
N HIS A 274 -19.71 7.13 6.92
CA HIS A 274 -19.19 7.11 5.54
C HIS A 274 -20.29 7.33 4.50
N GLY A 275 -19.97 8.05 3.43
CA GLY A 275 -20.74 8.12 2.20
C GLY A 275 -20.43 6.97 1.23
N ILE A 276 -21.20 6.87 0.15
CA ILE A 276 -21.05 5.78 -0.82
C ILE A 276 -20.34 6.27 -2.08
N VAL A 277 -19.18 5.71 -2.37
CA VAL A 277 -18.53 5.82 -3.68
C VAL A 277 -19.05 4.74 -4.61
N THR A 278 -19.76 5.13 -5.67
CA THR A 278 -20.25 4.20 -6.70
C THR A 278 -19.44 4.37 -7.97
N THR A 279 -19.03 3.26 -8.61
CA THR A 279 -18.37 3.27 -9.91
C THR A 279 -19.05 2.27 -10.85
N VAL A 280 -19.28 2.69 -12.09
CA VAL A 280 -19.71 1.83 -13.18
C VAL A 280 -18.52 1.60 -14.11
N LEU A 281 -18.06 0.36 -14.18
CA LEU A 281 -17.01 -0.10 -15.09
C LEU A 281 -17.62 -0.84 -16.26
N GLU A 282 -17.05 -0.66 -17.44
CA GLU A 282 -17.41 -1.43 -18.64
C GLU A 282 -16.16 -1.92 -19.34
N ARG A 283 -16.30 -3.00 -20.10
CA ARG A 283 -15.21 -3.53 -20.91
C ARG A 283 -14.83 -2.49 -21.98
N ARG A 284 -13.53 -2.30 -22.19
CA ARG A 284 -13.02 -1.48 -23.28
C ARG A 284 -13.57 -2.02 -24.61
N PRO A 285 -14.13 -1.17 -25.48
CA PRO A 285 -14.66 -1.58 -26.78
C PRO A 285 -13.64 -2.25 -27.69
#